data_AF-A0A967AVR9-F1
#
_entry.id   AF-A0A967AVR9-F1
#
_cell.length_a   1.000
_cell.length_b   1.000
_cell.length_c   1.000
_cell.angle_alpha   90.00
_cell.angle_beta   90.00
_cell.angle_gamma   90.00
#
_symmetry.space_group_name_H-M   'P 1'
#
loop_
_entity.id
_entity.type
_entity.pdbx_description
1 polymer ?
#
loop_
_entity_poly.entity_id
_entity_poly.type
_entity_poly.pdbx_seq_one_letter_code
_entity_poly.pdbx_strand_id
1 'polypeptide(L)'
;MRKEAKIYVAGHRGLVGSAILADLDRKGYTNITVRTHKELDLINTNEVSNFFKSEKPEYVFLAAAKVGGIVANNTYRGEFIYDNLMIQNNVIHQSYLNNVKKLLFLGSTCIYPKNCPQPMKEEYLLTDTLEYTNEPYAIAKIAGIKMCESYNIQYGTNFIAVMPTNLYGPNDNFDLEKSHVLPALLRKIHLGKALMEEDWNAILKDLMRYPIKGILPSDTTESIIKKLDEIGITRTFDGKVTVHIWGTGAPMREFLWSEDMADACVFLMENRDFEDMYSNTTEIRNTHINIGTGVDISISDLADLIKSIVGFEGAFKFNSDKPDGTQKKLTDVSKLNALGWKHKIGLEQGIYKQYKWYLTQ
;
A
#
# COMPACT_ATOMS: atom_id res chain seq x y z
N MET A 1 -0.91 -20.97 -13.28
CA MET A 1 -2.34 -21.20 -12.97
C MET A 1 -3.15 -21.34 -14.26
N ARG A 2 -4.11 -22.26 -14.36
CA ARG A 2 -5.00 -22.39 -15.54
C ARG A 2 -6.01 -21.24 -15.60
N LYS A 3 -6.46 -20.82 -16.79
CA LYS A 3 -7.28 -19.59 -16.97
C LYS A 3 -8.70 -19.72 -16.40
N GLU A 4 -9.22 -20.93 -16.40
CA GLU A 4 -10.52 -21.34 -15.87
C GLU A 4 -10.48 -21.69 -14.37
N ALA A 5 -9.29 -21.67 -13.75
CA ALA A 5 -9.14 -22.02 -12.35
C ALA A 5 -9.91 -21.03 -11.46
N LYS A 6 -10.56 -21.55 -10.41
CA LYS A 6 -11.33 -20.70 -9.50
C LYS A 6 -10.41 -19.92 -8.57
N ILE A 7 -10.38 -18.60 -8.71
CA ILE A 7 -9.49 -17.71 -7.96
C ILE A 7 -10.32 -16.87 -6.98
N TYR A 8 -9.98 -16.92 -5.69
CA TYR A 8 -10.53 -16.02 -4.68
C TYR A 8 -9.59 -14.85 -4.43
N VAL A 9 -10.09 -13.61 -4.57
CA VAL A 9 -9.37 -12.39 -4.20
C VAL A 9 -10.03 -11.75 -2.96
N ALA A 10 -9.44 -11.98 -1.79
CA ALA A 10 -9.88 -11.36 -0.54
C ALA A 10 -9.42 -9.89 -0.49
N GLY A 11 -10.32 -8.95 -0.16
CA GLY A 11 -9.98 -7.52 -0.10
C GLY A 11 -9.98 -6.82 -1.47
N HIS A 12 -10.75 -7.34 -2.43
CA HIS A 12 -10.76 -6.95 -3.83
C HIS A 12 -11.06 -5.47 -4.15
N ARG A 13 -11.63 -4.70 -3.21
CA ARG A 13 -11.96 -3.27 -3.42
C ARG A 13 -10.85 -2.31 -3.00
N GLY A 14 -9.83 -2.79 -2.28
CA GLY A 14 -8.68 -1.96 -1.92
C GLY A 14 -7.76 -1.67 -3.11
N LEU A 15 -6.80 -0.77 -2.94
CA LEU A 15 -5.78 -0.44 -3.95
C LEU A 15 -5.12 -1.70 -4.54
N VAL A 16 -4.69 -2.61 -3.65
CA VAL A 16 -4.01 -3.86 -4.03
C VAL A 16 -4.97 -4.85 -4.68
N GLY A 17 -6.10 -5.11 -4.03
CA GLY A 17 -7.07 -6.10 -4.51
C GLY A 17 -7.66 -5.74 -5.88
N SER A 18 -7.94 -4.45 -6.11
CA SER A 18 -8.46 -3.98 -7.40
C SER A 18 -7.43 -4.06 -8.52
N ALA A 19 -6.15 -3.78 -8.22
CA ALA A 19 -5.07 -3.96 -9.18
C ALA A 19 -4.85 -5.44 -9.54
N ILE A 20 -4.95 -6.35 -8.56
CA ILE A 20 -4.87 -7.81 -8.81
C ILE A 20 -6.03 -8.26 -9.70
N LEU A 21 -7.27 -7.81 -9.44
CA LEU A 21 -8.41 -8.13 -10.30
C LEU A 21 -8.19 -7.66 -11.74
N ALA A 22 -7.74 -6.42 -11.93
CA ALA A 22 -7.48 -5.87 -13.25
C ALA A 22 -6.35 -6.63 -13.98
N ASP A 23 -5.30 -7.05 -13.27
CA ASP A 23 -4.22 -7.84 -13.88
C ASP A 23 -4.69 -9.25 -14.28
N LEU A 24 -5.48 -9.91 -13.41
CA LEU A 24 -6.06 -11.22 -13.70
C LEU A 24 -6.99 -11.16 -14.92
N ASP A 25 -7.87 -10.17 -14.99
CA ASP A 25 -8.78 -9.94 -16.13
C ASP A 25 -7.99 -9.72 -17.44
N ARG A 26 -7.01 -8.81 -17.41
CA ARG A 26 -6.10 -8.55 -18.55
C ARG A 26 -5.35 -9.79 -19.01
N LYS A 27 -5.00 -10.70 -18.09
CA LYS A 27 -4.35 -11.99 -18.37
C LYS A 27 -5.34 -13.08 -18.76
N GLY A 28 -6.64 -12.80 -18.85
CA GLY A 28 -7.67 -13.71 -19.34
C GLY A 28 -8.18 -14.71 -18.30
N TYR A 29 -8.03 -14.43 -17.00
CA TYR A 29 -8.65 -15.23 -15.94
C TYR A 29 -10.12 -14.86 -15.78
N THR A 30 -11.02 -15.84 -15.94
CA THR A 30 -12.46 -15.57 -16.03
C THR A 30 -13.27 -16.06 -14.82
N ASN A 31 -12.72 -16.98 -14.03
CA ASN A 31 -13.42 -17.62 -12.91
C ASN A 31 -12.96 -17.02 -11.56
N ILE A 32 -13.28 -15.75 -11.34
CA ILE A 32 -12.88 -15.02 -10.13
C ILE A 32 -14.08 -14.92 -9.18
N THR A 33 -13.88 -15.31 -7.92
CA THR A 33 -14.84 -15.11 -6.84
C THR A 33 -14.35 -14.02 -5.90
N VAL A 34 -15.25 -13.12 -5.51
CA VAL A 34 -14.97 -12.01 -4.59
C VAL A 34 -16.11 -11.85 -3.61
N ARG A 35 -15.83 -11.28 -2.44
CA ARG A 35 -16.84 -10.88 -1.44
C ARG A 35 -16.49 -9.52 -0.86
N THR A 36 -17.50 -8.70 -0.66
CA THR A 36 -17.43 -7.49 0.16
C THR A 36 -17.48 -7.86 1.64
N HIS A 37 -17.05 -6.95 2.51
CA HIS A 37 -17.10 -7.17 3.96
C HIS A 37 -18.52 -7.43 4.48
N LYS A 38 -19.56 -6.91 3.80
CA LYS A 38 -20.97 -7.17 4.16
C LYS A 38 -21.43 -8.59 3.80
N GLU A 39 -20.81 -9.21 2.80
CA GLU A 39 -21.18 -10.55 2.32
C GLU A 39 -20.36 -11.66 2.99
N LEU A 40 -19.16 -11.32 3.48
CA LEU A 40 -18.26 -12.22 4.18
C LEU A 40 -17.40 -11.42 5.14
N ASP A 41 -17.66 -11.57 6.44
CA ASP A 41 -16.78 -11.01 7.45
C ASP A 41 -15.59 -11.96 7.71
N LEU A 42 -14.41 -11.52 7.29
CA LEU A 42 -13.19 -12.33 7.36
C LEU A 42 -12.68 -12.54 8.79
N ILE A 43 -13.14 -11.78 9.78
CA ILE A 43 -12.85 -12.07 11.19
C ILE A 43 -13.74 -13.20 11.74
N ASN A 44 -14.90 -13.45 11.12
CA ASN A 44 -15.84 -14.48 11.54
C ASN A 44 -15.40 -15.86 10.99
N THR A 45 -14.83 -16.67 11.87
CA THR A 45 -14.32 -18.01 11.53
C THR A 45 -15.36 -18.93 10.88
N ASN A 46 -16.63 -18.85 11.32
CA ASN A 46 -17.68 -19.70 10.78
C ASN A 46 -18.07 -19.30 9.36
N GLU A 47 -18.17 -17.99 9.09
CA GLU A 47 -18.46 -17.49 7.75
C GLU A 47 -17.35 -17.86 6.77
N VAL A 48 -16.08 -17.66 7.16
CA VAL A 48 -14.94 -18.05 6.33
C VAL A 48 -14.92 -19.56 6.11
N SER A 49 -15.16 -20.37 7.15
CA SER A 49 -15.21 -21.82 6.99
C SER A 49 -16.30 -22.25 6.00
N ASN A 50 -17.50 -21.69 6.10
CA ASN A 50 -18.61 -22.00 5.22
C ASN A 50 -18.33 -21.55 3.78
N PHE A 51 -17.74 -20.37 3.59
CA PHE A 51 -17.34 -19.86 2.29
C PHE A 51 -16.34 -20.79 1.60
N PHE A 52 -15.27 -21.22 2.28
CA PHE A 52 -14.28 -22.09 1.66
C PHE A 52 -14.84 -23.49 1.33
N LYS A 53 -15.73 -24.04 2.18
CA LYS A 53 -16.39 -25.33 1.92
C LYS A 53 -17.32 -25.28 0.71
N SER A 54 -18.04 -24.17 0.51
CA SER A 54 -18.99 -24.02 -0.59
C SER A 54 -18.31 -23.59 -1.90
N GLU A 55 -17.44 -22.58 -1.83
CA GLU A 55 -16.83 -21.99 -3.02
C GLU A 55 -15.66 -22.82 -3.55
N LYS A 56 -14.89 -23.48 -2.68
CA LYS A 56 -13.72 -24.30 -3.03
C LYS A 56 -12.78 -23.63 -4.05
N PRO A 57 -12.20 -22.46 -3.73
CA PRO A 57 -11.23 -21.82 -4.62
C PRO A 57 -10.00 -22.71 -4.80
N GLU A 58 -9.44 -22.73 -6.01
CA GLU A 58 -8.16 -23.40 -6.29
C GLU A 58 -6.97 -22.51 -5.90
N TYR A 59 -7.12 -21.19 -6.00
CA TYR A 59 -6.09 -20.20 -5.72
C TYR A 59 -6.64 -19.05 -4.89
N VAL A 60 -5.81 -18.51 -3.99
CA VAL A 60 -6.20 -17.41 -3.10
C VAL A 60 -5.19 -16.28 -3.16
N PHE A 61 -5.65 -15.05 -3.38
CA PHE A 61 -4.91 -13.83 -3.11
C PHE A 61 -5.49 -13.17 -1.85
N LEU A 62 -4.71 -13.14 -0.77
CA LEU A 62 -5.10 -12.55 0.50
C LEU A 62 -4.60 -11.09 0.59
N ALA A 63 -5.38 -10.17 -0.01
CA ALA A 63 -5.14 -8.72 0.03
C ALA A 63 -5.98 -7.99 1.09
N ALA A 64 -6.87 -8.68 1.79
CA ALA A 64 -7.65 -8.12 2.88
C ALA A 64 -6.78 -7.85 4.11
N ALA A 65 -6.89 -6.65 4.66
CA ALA A 65 -6.22 -6.24 5.89
C ALA A 65 -6.92 -5.01 6.46
N LYS A 66 -6.86 -4.85 7.79
CA LYS A 66 -7.12 -3.56 8.43
C LYS A 66 -5.86 -2.72 8.29
N VAL A 67 -5.96 -1.62 7.52
CA VAL A 67 -4.84 -0.73 7.16
C VAL A 67 -5.19 0.72 7.49
N GLY A 68 -4.17 1.56 7.66
CA GLY A 68 -4.34 2.99 7.89
C GLY A 68 -3.00 3.70 8.06
N GLY A 69 -3.03 5.03 8.13
CA GLY A 69 -1.85 5.87 8.38
C GLY A 69 -1.36 5.81 9.83
N ILE A 70 -0.38 6.66 10.15
CA ILE A 70 0.28 6.70 11.47
C ILE A 70 -0.72 6.92 12.62
N VAL A 71 -1.63 7.88 12.47
CA VAL A 71 -2.64 8.20 13.49
C VAL A 71 -3.54 7.00 13.75
N ALA A 72 -4.07 6.37 12.70
CA ALA A 72 -4.96 5.22 12.81
C ALA A 72 -4.28 4.01 13.51
N ASN A 73 -3.02 3.70 13.14
CA ASN A 73 -2.29 2.60 13.78
C ASN A 73 -2.05 2.86 15.27
N ASN A 74 -1.77 4.12 15.64
CA ASN A 74 -1.50 4.46 17.03
C ASN A 74 -2.77 4.59 17.89
N THR A 75 -3.91 4.96 17.27
CA THR A 75 -5.21 5.05 17.95
C THR A 75 -5.86 3.67 18.12
N TYR A 76 -5.90 2.85 17.06
CA TYR A 76 -6.67 1.60 17.03
C TYR A 76 -5.78 0.36 17.20
N ARG A 77 -4.73 0.43 18.04
CA ARG A 77 -3.70 -0.62 18.20
C ARG A 77 -4.27 -2.03 18.36
N GLY A 78 -5.30 -2.18 19.19
CA GLY A 78 -5.98 -3.45 19.45
C GLY A 78 -6.71 -4.01 18.23
N GLU A 79 -7.44 -3.18 17.48
CA GLU A 79 -8.11 -3.59 16.24
C GLU A 79 -7.09 -4.01 15.18
N PHE A 80 -6.01 -3.25 15.02
CA PHE A 80 -4.99 -3.56 14.00
C PHE A 80 -4.31 -4.92 14.23
N ILE A 81 -4.03 -5.29 15.47
CA ILE A 81 -3.47 -6.62 15.75
C ILE A 81 -4.56 -7.72 15.65
N TYR A 82 -5.71 -7.53 16.29
CA TYR A 82 -6.76 -8.55 16.35
C TYR A 82 -7.35 -8.86 14.97
N ASP A 83 -7.80 -7.86 14.23
CA ASP A 83 -8.48 -8.06 12.94
C ASP A 83 -7.54 -8.74 11.94
N ASN A 84 -6.29 -8.26 11.84
CA ASN A 84 -5.33 -8.85 10.90
C ASN A 84 -4.96 -10.29 11.27
N LEU A 85 -4.79 -10.60 12.57
CA LEU A 85 -4.60 -11.98 13.03
C LEU A 85 -5.82 -12.85 12.70
N MET A 86 -7.04 -12.38 12.96
CA MET A 86 -8.25 -13.16 12.66
C MET A 86 -8.42 -13.41 11.17
N ILE A 87 -8.26 -12.37 10.35
CA ILE A 87 -8.35 -12.48 8.88
C ILE A 87 -7.35 -13.49 8.34
N GLN A 88 -6.06 -13.36 8.71
CA GLN A 88 -5.02 -14.24 8.18
C GLN A 88 -5.17 -15.67 8.70
N ASN A 89 -5.48 -15.86 9.98
CA ASN A 89 -5.66 -17.19 10.58
C ASN A 89 -6.81 -17.92 9.89
N ASN A 90 -7.96 -17.25 9.74
CA ASN A 90 -9.15 -17.82 9.12
C ASN A 90 -8.87 -18.20 7.65
N VAL A 91 -8.33 -17.27 6.86
CA VAL A 91 -8.14 -17.52 5.42
C VAL A 91 -7.04 -18.53 5.15
N ILE A 92 -5.89 -18.45 5.82
CA ILE A 92 -4.77 -19.39 5.60
C ILE A 92 -5.16 -20.80 6.06
N HIS A 93 -5.75 -20.94 7.26
CA HIS A 93 -6.15 -22.25 7.76
C HIS A 93 -7.27 -22.89 6.94
N GLN A 94 -8.30 -22.12 6.55
CA GLN A 94 -9.37 -22.65 5.70
C GLN A 94 -8.89 -22.96 4.27
N SER A 95 -7.87 -22.25 3.77
CA SER A 95 -7.23 -22.59 2.51
C SER A 95 -6.58 -23.98 2.57
N TYR A 96 -5.84 -24.27 3.65
CA TYR A 96 -5.27 -25.59 3.90
C TYR A 96 -6.35 -26.68 4.00
N LEU A 97 -7.35 -26.50 4.87
CA LEU A 97 -8.40 -27.51 5.09
C LEU A 97 -9.22 -27.84 3.83
N ASN A 98 -9.32 -26.90 2.89
CA ASN A 98 -10.09 -27.07 1.66
C ASN A 98 -9.21 -27.31 0.43
N ASN A 99 -7.93 -27.70 0.62
CA ASN A 99 -7.00 -28.08 -0.44
C ASN A 99 -6.80 -27.00 -1.51
N VAL A 100 -6.72 -25.72 -1.11
CA VAL A 100 -6.27 -24.65 -2.00
C VAL A 100 -4.87 -24.99 -2.51
N LYS A 101 -4.67 -24.93 -3.83
CA LYS A 101 -3.41 -25.33 -4.48
C LYS A 101 -2.28 -24.37 -4.16
N LYS A 102 -2.58 -23.07 -4.09
CA LYS A 102 -1.60 -22.02 -3.80
C LYS A 102 -2.29 -20.78 -3.23
N LEU A 103 -1.62 -20.14 -2.28
CA LEU A 103 -2.09 -18.90 -1.67
C LEU A 103 -0.96 -17.86 -1.72
N LEU A 104 -1.32 -16.60 -1.98
CA LEU A 104 -0.41 -15.47 -1.81
C LEU A 104 -0.92 -14.56 -0.68
N PHE A 105 -0.07 -14.35 0.32
CA PHE A 105 -0.32 -13.45 1.46
C PHE A 105 0.42 -12.13 1.28
N LEU A 106 -0.29 -11.01 1.45
CA LEU A 106 0.29 -9.68 1.40
C LEU A 106 0.67 -9.19 2.80
N GLY A 107 1.99 -9.11 3.02
CA GLY A 107 2.62 -8.42 4.13
C GLY A 107 2.80 -6.93 3.86
N SER A 108 3.84 -6.35 4.46
CA SER A 108 4.25 -4.96 4.26
C SER A 108 5.71 -4.83 4.70
N THR A 109 6.49 -3.96 4.06
CA THR A 109 7.86 -3.66 4.54
C THR A 109 7.90 -3.02 5.94
N CYS A 110 6.76 -2.64 6.52
CA CYS A 110 6.65 -2.23 7.93
C CYS A 110 7.01 -3.34 8.93
N ILE A 111 7.16 -4.60 8.50
CA ILE A 111 7.60 -5.71 9.36
C ILE A 111 9.10 -5.66 9.69
N TYR A 112 9.88 -4.89 8.94
CA TYR A 112 11.32 -4.80 9.18
C TYR A 112 11.61 -3.91 10.39
N PRO A 113 12.73 -4.15 11.09
CA PRO A 113 13.10 -3.36 12.25
C PRO A 113 13.19 -1.86 11.97
N LYS A 114 12.98 -1.04 12.99
CA LYS A 114 13.09 0.42 12.90
C LYS A 114 14.47 0.87 12.42
N ASN A 115 15.52 0.24 12.96
CA ASN A 115 16.92 0.48 12.60
C ASN A 115 17.45 -0.58 11.63
N CYS A 116 16.64 -1.00 10.67
CA CYS A 116 17.01 -2.01 9.69
C CYS A 116 18.13 -1.47 8.75
N PRO A 117 19.23 -2.24 8.52
CA PRO A 117 20.22 -1.91 7.51
C PRO A 117 19.57 -1.73 6.12
N GLN A 118 20.12 -0.80 5.33
CA GLN A 118 19.58 -0.43 4.02
C GLN A 118 20.54 -0.85 2.89
N PRO A 119 20.03 -1.39 1.77
CA PRO A 119 18.64 -1.74 1.51
C PRO A 119 18.16 -2.91 2.38
N MET A 120 16.87 -2.92 2.73
CA MET A 120 16.26 -3.88 3.65
C MET A 120 16.11 -5.25 2.97
N LYS A 121 16.89 -6.23 3.42
CA LYS A 121 16.83 -7.62 2.96
C LYS A 121 15.84 -8.45 3.77
N GLU A 122 15.33 -9.52 3.16
CA GLU A 122 14.41 -10.45 3.82
C GLU A 122 14.98 -11.07 5.10
N GLU A 123 16.29 -11.32 5.14
CA GLU A 123 17.03 -11.86 6.28
C GLU A 123 17.05 -10.93 7.52
N TYR A 124 16.71 -9.65 7.37
CA TYR A 124 16.67 -8.68 8.48
C TYR A 124 15.36 -8.69 9.27
N LEU A 125 14.40 -9.53 8.88
CA LEU A 125 13.20 -9.73 9.68
C LEU A 125 13.56 -10.24 11.09
N LEU A 126 13.03 -9.58 12.13
CA LEU A 126 13.21 -9.93 13.56
C LEU A 126 14.65 -9.80 14.10
N THR A 127 15.53 -9.04 13.44
CA THR A 127 16.91 -8.82 13.95
C THR A 127 17.03 -7.67 14.95
N ASP A 128 16.00 -6.83 15.09
CA ASP A 128 15.92 -5.69 16.03
C ASP A 128 14.43 -5.30 16.25
N THR A 129 14.18 -4.30 17.09
CA THR A 129 12.87 -3.75 17.47
C THR A 129 12.12 -3.11 16.30
N LEU A 130 10.78 -3.18 16.35
CA LEU A 130 9.89 -2.60 15.33
C LEU A 130 9.62 -1.11 15.59
N GLU A 131 9.06 -0.41 14.61
CA GLU A 131 8.60 0.96 14.82
C GLU A 131 7.36 1.00 15.71
N TYR A 132 7.42 1.75 16.81
CA TYR A 132 6.39 1.73 17.85
C TYR A 132 4.98 2.04 17.30
N THR A 133 4.88 2.98 16.35
CA THR A 133 3.59 3.44 15.84
C THR A 133 2.83 2.37 15.07
N ASN A 134 3.52 1.41 14.43
CA ASN A 134 2.89 0.37 13.62
C ASN A 134 3.15 -1.05 14.15
N GLU A 135 3.81 -1.18 15.30
CA GLU A 135 4.20 -2.46 15.91
C GLU A 135 3.07 -3.50 15.98
N PRO A 136 1.83 -3.19 16.42
CA PRO A 136 0.76 -4.20 16.49
C PRO A 136 0.39 -4.76 15.11
N TYR A 137 0.34 -3.90 14.09
CA TYR A 137 0.11 -4.29 12.70
C TYR A 137 1.28 -5.11 12.15
N ALA A 138 2.51 -4.66 12.41
CA ALA A 138 3.72 -5.35 11.98
C ALA A 138 3.80 -6.77 12.57
N ILE A 139 3.54 -6.93 13.88
CA ILE A 139 3.51 -8.24 14.54
C ILE A 139 2.46 -9.16 13.90
N ALA A 140 1.25 -8.67 13.61
CA ALA A 140 0.24 -9.47 12.93
C ALA A 140 0.75 -9.96 11.56
N LYS A 141 1.35 -9.08 10.75
CA LYS A 141 1.92 -9.44 9.44
C LYS A 141 3.09 -10.42 9.55
N ILE A 142 3.95 -10.28 10.55
CA ILE A 142 5.02 -11.25 10.85
C ILE A 142 4.42 -12.62 11.16
N ALA A 143 3.39 -12.67 12.01
CA ALA A 143 2.68 -13.91 12.31
C ALA A 143 2.06 -14.54 11.06
N GLY A 144 1.58 -13.75 10.11
CA GLY A 144 1.00 -14.25 8.85
C GLY A 144 2.06 -14.86 7.94
N ILE A 145 3.23 -14.23 7.84
CA ILE A 145 4.40 -14.78 7.12
C ILE A 145 4.83 -16.09 7.75
N LYS A 146 4.98 -16.11 9.09
CA LYS A 146 5.36 -17.33 9.81
C LYS A 146 4.29 -18.41 9.71
N MET A 147 3.02 -18.05 9.60
CA MET A 147 1.96 -19.01 9.33
C MET A 147 2.12 -19.64 7.94
N CYS A 148 2.30 -18.86 6.87
CA CYS A 148 2.55 -19.41 5.53
C CYS A 148 3.78 -20.34 5.53
N GLU A 149 4.93 -19.87 6.03
CA GLU A 149 6.18 -20.64 6.14
C GLU A 149 5.97 -21.97 6.90
N SER A 150 5.31 -21.91 8.06
CA SER A 150 5.07 -23.11 8.89
C SER A 150 4.13 -24.11 8.21
N TYR A 151 3.08 -23.64 7.54
CA TYR A 151 2.16 -24.53 6.82
C TYR A 151 2.84 -25.20 5.63
N ASN A 152 3.76 -24.51 4.96
CA ASN A 152 4.51 -25.11 3.86
C ASN A 152 5.43 -26.22 4.39
N ILE A 153 6.19 -25.93 5.45
CA ILE A 153 7.13 -26.89 6.05
C ILE A 153 6.41 -28.10 6.64
N GLN A 154 5.31 -27.89 7.39
CA GLN A 154 4.64 -28.96 8.11
C GLN A 154 3.70 -29.79 7.22
N TYR A 155 2.97 -29.14 6.32
CA TYR A 155 1.88 -29.77 5.58
C TYR A 155 2.09 -29.82 4.06
N GLY A 156 3.24 -29.38 3.55
CA GLY A 156 3.53 -29.37 2.11
C GLY A 156 2.63 -28.44 1.31
N THR A 157 2.07 -27.40 1.94
CA THR A 157 1.29 -26.37 1.24
C THR A 157 2.22 -25.47 0.40
N ASN A 158 1.62 -24.66 -0.47
CA ASN A 158 2.33 -23.72 -1.33
C ASN A 158 1.80 -22.29 -1.09
N PHE A 159 2.08 -21.76 0.09
CA PHE A 159 1.62 -20.44 0.54
C PHE A 159 2.79 -19.46 0.54
N ILE A 160 2.75 -18.48 -0.37
CA ILE A 160 3.83 -17.52 -0.58
C ILE A 160 3.46 -16.20 0.09
N ALA A 161 4.39 -15.62 0.84
CA ALA A 161 4.21 -14.31 1.45
C ALA A 161 5.07 -13.25 0.73
N VAL A 162 4.49 -12.08 0.46
CA VAL A 162 5.17 -10.98 -0.24
C VAL A 162 5.07 -9.64 0.52
N MET A 163 6.12 -8.83 0.45
CA MET A 163 6.31 -7.58 1.21
C MET A 163 6.43 -6.43 0.23
N PRO A 164 5.30 -5.88 -0.22
CA PRO A 164 5.34 -4.67 -1.01
C PRO A 164 5.90 -3.50 -0.20
N THR A 165 6.72 -2.68 -0.86
CA THR A 165 7.09 -1.34 -0.42
C THR A 165 5.89 -0.37 -0.46
N ASN A 166 6.09 0.94 -0.28
CA ASN A 166 4.98 1.89 -0.35
C ASN A 166 4.30 1.84 -1.73
N LEU A 167 3.00 1.64 -1.73
CA LEU A 167 2.21 1.52 -2.96
C LEU A 167 1.52 2.84 -3.29
N TYR A 168 1.38 3.12 -4.57
CA TYR A 168 0.58 4.23 -5.10
C TYR A 168 -0.06 3.83 -6.42
N GLY A 169 -1.19 4.44 -6.78
CA GLY A 169 -1.87 4.15 -8.02
C GLY A 169 -3.31 4.66 -8.10
N PRO A 170 -4.10 4.18 -9.09
CA PRO A 170 -5.52 4.45 -9.17
C PRO A 170 -6.25 3.93 -7.93
N ASN A 171 -7.30 4.62 -7.48
CA ASN A 171 -8.05 4.31 -6.24
C ASN A 171 -7.26 4.46 -4.93
N ASP A 172 -6.13 5.17 -4.94
CA ASP A 172 -5.45 5.54 -3.71
C ASP A 172 -6.29 6.53 -2.88
N ASN A 173 -5.96 6.68 -1.60
CA ASN A 173 -6.67 7.55 -0.68
C ASN A 173 -6.10 8.98 -0.73
N PHE A 174 -6.92 9.95 -1.14
CA PHE A 174 -6.58 11.38 -1.19
C PHE A 174 -7.19 12.21 -0.04
N ASP A 175 -7.75 11.56 0.98
CA ASP A 175 -8.16 12.20 2.24
C ASP A 175 -6.90 12.70 2.98
N LEU A 176 -6.72 14.02 3.14
CA LEU A 176 -5.49 14.59 3.71
C LEU A 176 -5.22 14.19 5.18
N GLU A 177 -6.21 13.68 5.91
CA GLU A 177 -6.02 13.18 7.28
C GLU A 177 -5.56 11.71 7.31
N LYS A 178 -5.94 10.93 6.29
CA LYS A 178 -5.77 9.46 6.27
C LYS A 178 -4.86 8.95 5.16
N SER A 179 -4.48 9.81 4.22
CA SER A 179 -3.68 9.48 3.05
C SER A 179 -2.22 9.23 3.39
N HIS A 180 -1.54 8.53 2.49
CA HIS A 180 -0.09 8.37 2.54
C HIS A 180 0.60 9.60 1.93
N VAL A 181 1.93 9.68 2.11
CA VAL A 181 2.72 10.86 1.75
C VAL A 181 2.56 11.31 0.29
N LEU A 182 2.58 10.39 -0.68
CA LEU A 182 2.50 10.72 -2.10
C LEU A 182 1.12 11.29 -2.50
N PRO A 183 -0.02 10.62 -2.26
CA PRO A 183 -1.33 11.19 -2.58
C PRO A 183 -1.62 12.48 -1.81
N ALA A 184 -1.14 12.61 -0.56
CA ALA A 184 -1.25 13.85 0.21
C ALA A 184 -0.49 15.01 -0.46
N LEU A 185 0.78 14.81 -0.84
CA LEU A 185 1.59 15.82 -1.52
C LEU A 185 0.98 16.20 -2.87
N LEU A 186 0.58 15.21 -3.67
CA LEU A 186 -0.06 15.42 -4.97
C LEU A 186 -1.30 16.29 -4.85
N ARG A 187 -2.19 15.99 -3.90
CA ARG A 187 -3.39 16.78 -3.66
C ARG A 187 -3.08 18.19 -3.15
N LYS A 188 -2.15 18.33 -2.20
CA LYS A 188 -1.77 19.66 -1.68
C LYS A 188 -1.16 20.55 -2.77
N ILE A 189 -0.33 19.97 -3.64
CA ILE A 189 0.29 20.69 -4.75
C ILE A 189 -0.76 21.04 -5.82
N HIS A 190 -1.70 20.16 -6.11
CA HIS A 190 -2.85 20.45 -6.98
C HIS A 190 -3.68 21.62 -6.45
N LEU A 191 -4.08 21.59 -5.18
CA LEU A 191 -4.83 22.68 -4.54
C LEU A 191 -4.00 23.98 -4.48
N GLY A 192 -2.70 23.89 -4.23
CA GLY A 192 -1.79 25.03 -4.29
C GLY A 192 -1.74 25.69 -5.67
N LYS A 193 -1.69 24.88 -6.74
CA LYS A 193 -1.78 25.37 -8.12
C LYS A 193 -3.12 26.04 -8.38
N ALA A 194 -4.23 25.38 -8.06
CA ALA A 194 -5.56 25.94 -8.28
C ALA A 194 -5.76 27.27 -7.52
N LEU A 195 -5.23 27.39 -6.29
CA LEU A 195 -5.27 28.62 -5.51
C LEU A 195 -4.42 29.75 -6.12
N MET A 196 -3.29 29.40 -6.74
CA MET A 196 -2.38 30.33 -7.42
C MET A 196 -2.98 30.85 -8.73
N GLU A 197 -3.67 29.98 -9.48
CA GLU A 197 -4.34 30.30 -10.74
C GLU A 197 -5.76 30.88 -10.56
N GLU A 198 -6.22 30.99 -9.31
CA GLU A 198 -7.59 31.38 -8.95
C GLU A 198 -8.67 30.46 -9.58
N ASP A 199 -8.33 29.20 -9.83
CA ASP A 199 -9.26 28.19 -10.34
C ASP A 199 -10.16 27.65 -9.22
N TRP A 200 -11.13 28.47 -8.84
CA TRP A 200 -12.13 28.12 -7.82
C TRP A 200 -12.99 26.91 -8.22
N ASN A 201 -13.18 26.68 -9.52
CA ASN A 201 -13.91 25.51 -10.00
C ASN A 201 -13.14 24.23 -9.67
N ALA A 202 -11.83 24.19 -9.90
CA ALA A 202 -10.99 23.05 -9.52
C ALA A 202 -10.96 22.83 -8.00
N ILE A 203 -10.83 23.91 -7.20
CA ILE A 203 -10.83 23.83 -5.74
C ILE A 203 -12.15 23.24 -5.23
N LEU A 204 -13.29 23.79 -5.67
CA LEU A 204 -14.61 23.32 -5.23
C LEU A 204 -14.86 21.88 -5.70
N LYS A 205 -14.47 21.53 -6.93
CA LYS A 205 -14.56 20.14 -7.44
C LYS A 205 -13.77 19.18 -6.55
N ASP A 206 -12.54 19.53 -6.17
CA ASP A 206 -11.74 18.71 -5.25
C ASP A 206 -12.40 18.58 -3.87
N LEU A 207 -12.82 19.69 -3.27
CA LEU A 207 -13.41 19.71 -1.92
C LEU A 207 -14.72 18.92 -1.85
N MET A 208 -15.55 18.96 -2.89
CA MET A 208 -16.76 18.14 -2.98
C MET A 208 -16.44 16.64 -3.04
N ARG A 209 -15.36 16.28 -3.75
CA ARG A 209 -14.97 14.89 -3.94
C ARG A 209 -14.22 14.31 -2.75
N TYR A 210 -13.35 15.11 -2.14
CA TYR A 210 -12.53 14.74 -0.99
C TYR A 210 -12.70 15.76 0.13
N PRO A 211 -13.78 15.70 0.91
CA PRO A 211 -14.05 16.68 1.94
C PRO A 211 -12.88 16.84 2.92
N ILE A 212 -12.55 18.08 3.26
CA ILE A 212 -11.63 18.42 4.35
C ILE A 212 -12.49 18.84 5.53
N LYS A 213 -12.21 18.28 6.71
CA LYS A 213 -12.99 18.55 7.91
C LYS A 213 -13.04 20.05 8.20
N GLY A 214 -14.24 20.60 8.27
CA GLY A 214 -14.46 22.01 8.57
C GLY A 214 -14.38 22.95 7.35
N ILE A 215 -14.36 22.41 6.13
CA ILE A 215 -14.59 23.17 4.89
C ILE A 215 -15.90 22.71 4.27
N LEU A 216 -16.83 23.64 4.03
CA LEU A 216 -18.02 23.38 3.24
C LEU A 216 -17.83 23.96 1.83
N PRO A 217 -18.27 23.28 0.76
CA PRO A 217 -18.23 23.83 -0.60
C PRO A 217 -19.02 25.14 -0.78
N SER A 218 -19.94 25.45 0.15
CA SER A 218 -20.71 26.69 0.20
C SER A 218 -20.01 27.83 0.96
N ASP A 219 -18.83 27.60 1.54
CA ASP A 219 -18.10 28.61 2.29
C ASP A 219 -17.62 29.74 1.38
N THR A 220 -17.44 30.93 1.95
CA THR A 220 -16.87 32.06 1.21
C THR A 220 -15.43 31.76 0.80
N THR A 221 -14.97 32.37 -0.29
CA THR A 221 -13.58 32.28 -0.76
C THR A 221 -12.57 32.54 0.36
N GLU A 222 -12.81 33.57 1.18
CA GLU A 222 -11.96 33.93 2.31
C GLU A 222 -11.91 32.82 3.38
N SER A 223 -13.04 32.19 3.68
CA SER A 223 -13.13 31.07 4.61
C SER A 223 -12.37 29.85 4.08
N ILE A 224 -12.53 29.53 2.80
CA ILE A 224 -11.80 28.43 2.15
C ILE A 224 -10.29 28.69 2.20
N ILE A 225 -9.82 29.89 1.86
CA ILE A 225 -8.39 30.24 1.93
C ILE A 225 -7.84 30.05 3.35
N LYS A 226 -8.57 30.52 4.37
CA LYS A 226 -8.17 30.35 5.77
C LYS A 226 -8.07 28.88 6.17
N LYS A 227 -8.95 28.02 5.65
CA LYS A 227 -8.91 26.59 5.91
C LYS A 227 -7.82 25.86 5.14
N LEU A 228 -7.52 26.30 3.92
CA LEU A 228 -6.36 25.83 3.17
C LEU A 228 -5.05 26.19 3.90
N ASP A 229 -4.98 27.36 4.53
CA ASP A 229 -3.85 27.76 5.38
C ASP A 229 -3.68 26.80 6.59
N GLU A 230 -4.77 26.44 7.28
CA GLU A 230 -4.74 25.48 8.40
C GLU A 230 -4.14 24.11 8.01
N ILE A 231 -4.28 23.67 6.76
CA ILE A 231 -3.68 22.43 6.24
C ILE A 231 -2.33 22.66 5.53
N GLY A 232 -1.80 23.88 5.59
CA GLY A 232 -0.49 24.26 5.09
C GLY A 232 -0.45 24.54 3.59
N ILE A 233 -1.48 25.18 3.04
CA ILE A 233 -1.50 25.77 1.70
C ILE A 233 -1.80 27.26 1.89
N THR A 234 -0.76 28.08 1.88
CA THR A 234 -0.84 29.51 2.20
C THR A 234 -0.83 30.35 0.94
N ARG A 235 -1.52 31.50 0.97
CA ARG A 235 -1.46 32.53 -0.06
C ARG A 235 -1.22 33.89 0.58
N THR A 236 -0.22 34.61 0.11
CA THR A 236 0.09 35.99 0.55
C THR A 236 -0.76 37.01 -0.21
N PHE A 237 -0.80 38.25 0.28
CA PHE A 237 -1.52 39.35 -0.36
C PHE A 237 -1.04 39.66 -1.79
N ASP A 238 0.24 39.44 -2.09
CA ASP A 238 0.83 39.59 -3.43
C ASP A 238 0.60 38.36 -4.33
N GLY A 239 -0.24 37.41 -3.92
CA GLY A 239 -0.66 36.26 -4.71
C GLY A 239 0.29 35.06 -4.69
N LYS A 240 1.40 35.11 -3.94
CA LYS A 240 2.33 33.98 -3.85
C LYS A 240 1.73 32.85 -3.02
N VAL A 241 1.73 31.65 -3.60
CA VAL A 241 1.26 30.44 -2.91
C VAL A 241 2.45 29.62 -2.40
N THR A 242 2.35 29.15 -1.15
CA THR A 242 3.35 28.26 -0.54
C THR A 242 2.66 27.00 -0.01
N VAL A 243 3.21 25.84 -0.36
CA VAL A 243 2.79 24.56 0.20
C VAL A 243 3.76 24.15 1.31
N HIS A 244 3.25 23.97 2.52
CA HIS A 244 4.03 23.57 3.67
C HIS A 244 4.17 22.04 3.72
N ILE A 245 5.40 21.57 3.88
CA ILE A 245 5.73 20.15 3.99
C ILE A 245 6.30 19.90 5.39
N TRP A 246 5.83 18.86 6.06
CA TRP A 246 6.30 18.53 7.41
C TRP A 246 7.67 17.85 7.36
N GLY A 247 8.53 18.17 8.32
CA GLY A 247 9.89 17.65 8.40
C GLY A 247 10.87 18.45 7.55
N THR A 248 12.09 17.93 7.42
CA THR A 248 13.19 18.57 6.69
C THR A 248 13.15 18.29 5.18
N GLY A 249 12.39 17.28 4.76
CA GLY A 249 12.39 16.78 3.38
C GLY A 249 13.52 15.77 3.09
N ALA A 250 14.48 15.59 4.00
CA ALA A 250 15.60 14.66 3.84
C ALA A 250 15.24 13.16 3.83
N PRO A 251 14.19 12.67 4.53
CA PRO A 251 13.90 11.24 4.55
C PRO A 251 13.67 10.64 3.16
N MET A 252 14.27 9.48 2.91
CA MET A 252 14.24 8.76 1.63
C MET A 252 13.17 7.67 1.66
N ARG A 253 12.34 7.59 0.62
CA ARG A 253 11.26 6.61 0.47
C ARG A 253 11.30 5.95 -0.90
N GLU A 254 10.95 4.67 -0.93
CA GLU A 254 10.69 3.91 -2.14
C GLU A 254 9.19 3.87 -2.41
N PHE A 255 8.79 3.88 -3.70
CA PHE A 255 7.40 3.81 -4.15
C PHE A 255 7.27 2.83 -5.32
N LEU A 256 6.22 2.01 -5.29
CA LEU A 256 5.92 1.02 -6.32
C LEU A 256 4.49 1.22 -6.86
N TRP A 257 4.37 1.21 -8.20
CA TRP A 257 3.08 1.33 -8.88
C TRP A 257 2.19 0.11 -8.57
N SER A 258 0.92 0.34 -8.21
CA SER A 258 0.02 -0.74 -7.74
C SER A 258 -0.20 -1.84 -8.79
N GLU A 259 -0.19 -1.52 -10.08
CA GLU A 259 -0.31 -2.53 -11.15
C GLU A 259 0.97 -3.36 -11.32
N ASP A 260 2.16 -2.80 -11.02
CA ASP A 260 3.40 -3.58 -11.02
C ASP A 260 3.41 -4.53 -9.81
N MET A 261 2.95 -4.07 -8.64
CA MET A 261 2.79 -4.95 -7.47
C MET A 261 1.81 -6.09 -7.77
N ALA A 262 0.68 -5.80 -8.45
CA ALA A 262 -0.26 -6.83 -8.88
C ALA A 262 0.36 -7.81 -9.89
N ASP A 263 1.08 -7.32 -10.89
CA ASP A 263 1.79 -8.14 -11.88
C ASP A 263 2.80 -9.07 -11.21
N ALA A 264 3.56 -8.58 -10.21
CA ALA A 264 4.48 -9.40 -9.42
C ALA A 264 3.75 -10.51 -8.64
N CYS A 265 2.61 -10.20 -8.02
CA CYS A 265 1.81 -11.18 -7.29
C CYS A 265 1.30 -12.29 -8.22
N VAL A 266 0.75 -11.92 -9.38
CA VAL A 266 0.26 -12.89 -10.36
C VAL A 266 1.42 -13.69 -10.96
N PHE A 267 2.56 -13.05 -11.25
CA PHE A 267 3.77 -13.72 -11.71
C PHE A 267 4.24 -14.81 -10.74
N LEU A 268 4.34 -14.52 -9.43
CA LEU A 268 4.74 -15.49 -8.43
C LEU A 268 3.74 -16.66 -8.35
N MET A 269 2.45 -16.34 -8.37
CA MET A 269 1.39 -17.37 -8.38
C MET A 269 1.43 -18.26 -9.62
N GLU A 270 1.79 -17.71 -10.78
CA GLU A 270 1.92 -18.45 -12.04
C GLU A 270 3.21 -19.28 -12.15
N ASN A 271 4.34 -18.77 -11.63
CA ASN A 271 5.67 -19.23 -12.05
C ASN A 271 6.59 -19.72 -10.92
N ARG A 272 6.29 -19.46 -9.65
CA ARG A 272 7.22 -19.78 -8.54
C ARG A 272 6.55 -20.44 -7.38
N ASP A 273 7.09 -21.53 -6.88
CA ASP A 273 6.54 -22.28 -5.75
C ASP A 273 7.39 -22.06 -4.48
N PHE A 274 6.91 -22.55 -3.33
CA PHE A 274 7.62 -22.40 -2.06
C PHE A 274 9.07 -22.87 -2.12
N GLU A 275 9.37 -23.94 -2.87
CA GLU A 275 10.72 -24.48 -3.06
C GLU A 275 11.68 -23.48 -3.73
N ASP A 276 11.18 -22.53 -4.51
CA ASP A 276 11.99 -21.48 -5.14
C ASP A 276 12.35 -20.35 -4.15
N MET A 277 11.76 -20.34 -2.96
CA MET A 277 11.81 -19.20 -2.03
C MET A 277 12.98 -19.24 -1.03
N TYR A 278 13.72 -20.35 -1.01
CA TYR A 278 14.84 -20.59 -0.09
C TYR A 278 15.93 -21.40 -0.77
N SER A 279 17.14 -21.36 -0.22
CA SER A 279 18.23 -22.25 -0.64
C SER A 279 18.18 -23.54 0.17
N ASN A 280 18.71 -24.65 -0.34
CA ASN A 280 18.75 -25.95 0.35
C ASN A 280 19.62 -25.91 1.63
N THR A 281 19.07 -25.33 2.70
CA THR A 281 19.64 -25.22 4.04
C THR A 281 18.82 -26.08 5.01
N THR A 282 19.41 -26.41 6.15
CA THR A 282 18.73 -27.16 7.22
C THR A 282 17.66 -26.33 7.92
N GLU A 283 17.88 -25.01 8.03
CA GLU A 283 16.94 -24.07 8.62
C GLU A 283 16.26 -23.25 7.52
N ILE A 284 15.01 -23.60 7.19
CA ILE A 284 14.18 -22.84 6.24
C ILE A 284 13.56 -21.66 6.99
N ARG A 285 13.97 -20.45 6.62
CA ARG A 285 13.48 -19.19 7.20
C ARG A 285 13.52 -18.05 6.19
N ASN A 286 12.72 -17.01 6.44
CA ASN A 286 12.72 -15.77 5.67
C ASN A 286 12.41 -16.05 4.18
N THR A 287 11.48 -16.99 3.95
CA THR A 287 11.06 -17.43 2.61
C THR A 287 10.17 -16.41 1.91
N HIS A 288 9.80 -15.35 2.62
CA HIS A 288 9.00 -14.26 2.13
C HIS A 288 9.75 -13.46 1.05
N ILE A 289 9.05 -12.69 0.22
CA ILE A 289 9.65 -11.98 -0.94
C ILE A 289 9.38 -10.48 -0.88
N ASN A 290 10.42 -9.67 -0.92
CA ASN A 290 10.30 -8.23 -1.10
C ASN A 290 9.84 -7.85 -2.51
N ILE A 291 8.86 -6.94 -2.61
CA ILE A 291 8.41 -6.36 -3.88
C ILE A 291 8.59 -4.85 -3.85
N GLY A 292 9.44 -4.33 -4.72
CA GLY A 292 9.78 -2.92 -4.78
C GLY A 292 10.41 -2.53 -6.12
N THR A 293 10.90 -1.30 -6.19
CA THR A 293 11.69 -0.81 -7.31
C THR A 293 13.19 -0.95 -7.07
N GLY A 294 13.63 -1.00 -5.81
CA GLY A 294 15.03 -0.90 -5.43
C GLY A 294 15.61 0.50 -5.61
N VAL A 295 14.76 1.53 -5.77
CA VAL A 295 15.16 2.94 -5.96
C VAL A 295 14.35 3.83 -5.03
N ASP A 296 15.03 4.66 -4.22
CA ASP A 296 14.41 5.64 -3.34
C ASP A 296 14.56 7.08 -3.83
N ILE A 297 13.74 7.96 -3.26
CA ILE A 297 13.71 9.41 -3.50
C ILE A 297 13.55 10.13 -2.17
N SER A 298 14.17 11.31 -2.01
CA SER A 298 13.92 12.15 -0.83
C SER A 298 12.50 12.72 -0.86
N ILE A 299 11.94 13.08 0.30
CA ILE A 299 10.63 13.76 0.32
C ILE A 299 10.69 15.11 -0.40
N SER A 300 11.83 15.81 -0.35
CA SER A 300 12.02 17.06 -1.10
C SER A 300 11.98 16.82 -2.62
N ASP A 301 12.77 15.87 -3.13
CA ASP A 301 12.82 15.59 -4.56
C ASP A 301 11.49 15.02 -5.07
N LEU A 302 10.77 14.27 -4.23
CA LEU A 302 9.41 13.81 -4.54
C LEU A 302 8.46 15.00 -4.70
N ALA A 303 8.52 15.99 -3.81
CA ALA A 303 7.70 17.18 -3.90
C ALA A 303 8.01 17.99 -5.16
N ASP A 304 9.29 18.13 -5.52
CA ASP A 304 9.72 18.82 -6.75
C ASP A 304 9.32 18.07 -8.02
N LEU A 305 9.38 16.73 -8.02
CA LEU A 305 8.89 15.91 -9.13
C LEU A 305 7.38 16.09 -9.33
N ILE A 306 6.60 16.03 -8.24
CA ILE A 306 5.15 16.27 -8.28
C ILE A 306 4.86 17.70 -8.73
N LYS A 307 5.61 18.70 -8.23
CA LYS A 307 5.50 20.10 -8.63
C LYS A 307 5.63 20.27 -10.14
N SER A 308 6.65 19.65 -10.73
CA SER A 308 6.89 19.65 -12.18
C SER A 308 5.73 19.02 -12.95
N ILE A 309 5.26 17.85 -12.53
CA ILE A 309 4.16 17.12 -13.19
C ILE A 309 2.82 17.88 -13.10
N VAL A 310 2.54 18.51 -11.95
CA VAL A 310 1.30 19.27 -11.73
C VAL A 310 1.34 20.62 -12.46
N GLY A 311 2.54 21.18 -12.67
CA GLY A 311 2.74 22.53 -13.17
C GLY A 311 2.46 23.58 -12.09
N PHE A 312 2.89 23.33 -10.85
CA PHE A 312 2.78 24.31 -9.76
C PHE A 312 4.03 25.19 -9.72
N GLU A 313 3.88 26.51 -9.80
CA GLU A 313 5.01 27.46 -9.82
C GLU A 313 5.29 28.11 -8.45
N GLY A 314 4.48 27.82 -7.43
CA GLY A 314 4.68 28.34 -6.08
C GLY A 314 5.86 27.69 -5.34
N ALA A 315 6.01 28.07 -4.06
CA ALA A 315 7.14 27.65 -3.24
C ALA A 315 6.79 26.51 -2.27
N PHE A 316 7.82 25.81 -1.79
CA PHE A 316 7.70 24.90 -0.65
C PHE A 316 8.30 25.51 0.60
N LYS A 317 7.66 25.26 1.75
CA LYS A 317 8.22 25.57 3.07
C LYS A 317 8.25 24.31 3.92
N PHE A 318 9.46 23.83 4.22
CA PHE A 318 9.67 22.70 5.11
C PHE A 318 9.57 23.15 6.57
N ASN A 319 8.82 22.41 7.38
CA ASN A 319 8.69 22.66 8.80
C ASN A 319 9.54 21.67 9.59
N SER A 320 10.79 22.07 9.89
CA SER A 320 11.76 21.30 10.67
C SER A 320 11.43 21.19 12.16
N ASP A 321 10.46 21.95 12.68
CA ASP A 321 9.98 21.79 14.05
C ASP A 321 9.14 20.51 14.20
N LYS A 322 8.72 19.91 13.08
CA LYS A 322 8.08 18.59 13.04
C LYS A 322 9.17 17.51 12.82
N PRO A 323 9.12 16.40 13.57
CA PRO A 323 10.15 15.38 13.47
C PRO A 323 10.11 14.69 12.12
N ASP A 324 11.30 14.37 11.60
CA ASP A 324 11.44 13.44 10.49
C ASP A 324 11.09 12.01 10.93
N GLY A 325 10.57 11.21 10.00
CA GLY A 325 10.46 9.77 10.17
C GLY A 325 11.83 9.07 10.00
N THR A 326 11.82 7.73 9.93
CA THR A 326 13.03 6.95 9.58
C THR A 326 13.73 7.54 8.36
N GLN A 327 15.05 7.72 8.43
CA GLN A 327 15.80 8.46 7.41
C GLN A 327 15.80 7.76 6.04
N LYS A 328 15.82 6.43 5.99
CA LYS A 328 15.76 5.69 4.73
C LYS A 328 14.91 4.43 4.90
N LYS A 329 14.05 4.19 3.91
CA LYS A 329 13.27 2.94 3.77
C LYS A 329 13.32 2.52 2.31
N LEU A 330 14.27 1.66 2.00
CA LEU A 330 14.53 1.12 0.67
C LEU A 330 14.59 -0.40 0.76
N THR A 331 13.82 -1.07 -0.09
CA THR A 331 13.76 -2.53 -0.08
C THR A 331 14.84 -3.12 -0.99
N ASP A 332 15.52 -4.18 -0.53
CA ASP A 332 16.36 -4.99 -1.43
C ASP A 332 15.45 -5.93 -2.23
N VAL A 333 15.50 -5.80 -3.56
CA VAL A 333 14.65 -6.54 -4.52
C VAL A 333 15.43 -7.63 -5.26
N SER A 334 16.66 -7.94 -4.83
CA SER A 334 17.53 -8.90 -5.51
C SER A 334 16.90 -10.29 -5.59
N LYS A 335 16.19 -10.72 -4.54
CA LYS A 335 15.50 -12.02 -4.50
C LYS A 335 14.43 -12.13 -5.58
N LEU A 336 13.54 -11.13 -5.69
CA LEU A 336 12.50 -11.11 -6.72
C LEU A 336 13.07 -10.98 -8.15
N ASN A 337 14.11 -10.17 -8.31
CA ASN A 337 14.80 -10.04 -9.59
C ASN A 337 15.43 -11.38 -10.04
N ALA A 338 16.06 -12.12 -9.11
CA ALA A 338 16.61 -13.44 -9.38
C ALA A 338 15.52 -14.46 -9.74
N LEU A 339 14.32 -14.31 -9.18
CA LEU A 339 13.13 -15.09 -9.57
C LEU A 339 12.58 -14.68 -10.95
N GLY A 340 13.13 -13.67 -11.63
CA GLY A 340 12.79 -13.33 -13.01
C GLY A 340 11.70 -12.27 -13.18
N TRP A 341 11.40 -11.48 -12.15
CA TRP A 341 10.46 -10.37 -12.25
C TRP A 341 11.12 -9.04 -11.88
N LYS A 342 10.77 -7.96 -12.60
CA LYS A 342 11.20 -6.60 -12.32
C LYS A 342 10.07 -5.61 -12.63
N HIS A 343 9.98 -4.53 -11.85
CA HIS A 343 9.03 -3.44 -12.08
C HIS A 343 9.23 -2.79 -13.46
N LYS A 344 8.16 -2.22 -14.01
CA LYS A 344 8.13 -1.63 -15.35
C LYS A 344 7.89 -0.12 -15.32
N ILE A 345 7.12 0.36 -14.35
CA ILE A 345 6.72 1.77 -14.24
C ILE A 345 7.67 2.50 -13.31
N GLY A 346 8.43 3.44 -13.88
CA GLY A 346 9.25 4.38 -13.11
C GLY A 346 8.38 5.42 -12.36
N LEU A 347 8.96 6.05 -11.33
CA LEU A 347 8.22 6.95 -10.43
C LEU A 347 7.57 8.14 -11.14
N GLU A 348 8.31 8.85 -12.00
CA GLU A 348 7.78 9.99 -12.78
C GLU A 348 6.57 9.58 -13.64
N GLN A 349 6.71 8.48 -14.40
CA GLN A 349 5.63 7.95 -15.23
C GLN A 349 4.40 7.57 -14.39
N GLY A 350 4.61 6.94 -13.23
CA GLY A 350 3.53 6.56 -12.34
C GLY A 350 2.81 7.76 -11.74
N ILE A 351 3.54 8.79 -11.28
CA ILE A 351 2.93 10.03 -10.73
C ILE A 351 2.13 10.74 -11.82
N TYR A 352 2.66 10.81 -13.05
CA TYR A 352 1.92 11.37 -14.18
C TYR A 352 0.60 10.62 -14.45
N LYS A 353 0.63 9.28 -14.46
CA LYS A 353 -0.56 8.44 -14.60
C LYS A 353 -1.55 8.67 -13.45
N GLN A 354 -1.06 8.71 -12.21
CA GLN A 354 -1.90 8.94 -11.04
C GLN A 354 -2.55 10.32 -11.07
N TYR A 355 -1.81 11.36 -11.47
CA TYR A 355 -2.36 12.71 -11.54
C TYR A 355 -3.44 12.81 -12.63
N LYS A 356 -3.19 12.23 -13.81
CA LYS A 356 -4.21 12.11 -14.86
C LYS A 356 -5.46 11.41 -14.36
N TRP A 357 -5.31 10.27 -13.70
CA TRP A 357 -6.42 9.56 -13.10
C TRP A 357 -7.15 10.46 -12.10
N TYR A 358 -6.44 11.09 -11.17
CA TYR A 358 -7.01 11.97 -10.14
C TYR A 358 -7.88 13.09 -10.73
N LEU A 359 -7.47 13.71 -11.85
CA LEU A 359 -8.23 14.76 -12.52
C LEU A 359 -9.51 14.27 -13.24
N THR A 360 -9.51 13.03 -13.74
CA THR A 360 -10.62 12.47 -14.57
C THR A 360 -11.83 12.00 -13.78
N GLN A 361 -11.74 12.01 -12.47
CA GLN A 361 -12.71 11.40 -11.59
C GLN A 361 -13.64 12.42 -10.95
#